data_AF-A0A945RZ28-F1
#
_entry.id   AF-A0A945RZ28-F1
#
_cell.length_a   1.000
_cell.length_b   1.000
_cell.length_c   1.000
_cell.angle_alpha   90.00
_cell.angle_beta   90.00
_cell.angle_gamma   90.00
#
_symmetry.space_group_name_H-M   'P 1'
#
loop_
_entity.id
_entity.type
_entity.pdbx_description
1 polymer ?
#
loop_
_entity_poly.entity_id
_entity_poly.type
_entity_poly.pdbx_seq_one_letter_code
_entity_poly.pdbx_strand_id
1 'polypeptide(L)'
;RDYADSNNNRRPAYIALGEFRPGADQPVWFSESKLLMDNDGVRLGPLERLECGCYSSFTTRGGNNVLWHPDRKFFLLGKQITDDFLADLSVPTTR
;
A
#
# COMPACT_ATOMS: atom_id res chain seq x y z
N ARG A 1 13.59 -14.54 21.43
CA ARG A 1 12.53 -14.68 20.39
C ARG A 1 12.57 -13.39 19.59
N ASP A 2 13.08 -13.45 18.36
CA ASP A 2 13.34 -12.30 17.49
C ASP A 2 12.06 -11.63 16.98
N TYR A 3 11.37 -10.90 17.86
CA TYR A 3 10.29 -9.99 17.46
C TYR A 3 10.81 -8.70 16.79
N ALA A 4 12.13 -8.53 16.71
CA ALA A 4 12.80 -7.33 16.21
C ALA A 4 12.32 -6.94 14.79
N ASP A 5 12.05 -7.92 13.94
CA ASP A 5 11.78 -7.67 12.52
C ASP A 5 10.39 -7.05 12.30
N SER A 6 9.38 -7.54 13.01
CA SER A 6 8.00 -7.03 12.88
C SER A 6 7.81 -5.61 13.43
N ASN A 7 8.69 -5.15 14.30
CA ASN A 7 8.67 -3.78 14.84
C ASN A 7 9.45 -2.77 13.97
N ASN A 8 10.15 -3.26 12.94
CA ASN A 8 11.01 -2.46 12.07
C ASN A 8 10.58 -2.49 10.59
N ASN A 9 10.14 -3.65 10.07
CA ASN A 9 9.88 -3.86 8.64
C ASN A 9 8.42 -3.67 8.21
N ARG A 10 7.60 -3.00 9.02
CA ARG A 10 6.18 -2.70 8.70
C ARG A 10 5.98 -1.32 8.07
N ARG A 11 7.04 -0.83 7.45
CA ARG A 11 7.14 0.41 6.68
C ARG A 11 8.42 0.37 5.83
N PRO A 12 8.50 1.17 4.76
CA PRO A 12 7.38 1.83 4.09
C PRO A 12 6.44 0.82 3.41
N ALA A 13 5.25 1.27 3.02
CA ALA A 13 4.35 0.50 2.17
C ALA A 13 4.36 1.05 0.74
N TYR A 14 4.31 0.15 -0.24
CA TYR A 14 4.35 0.44 -1.67
C TYR A 14 3.08 -0.01 -2.38
N ILE A 15 2.80 0.56 -3.54
CA ILE A 15 1.72 0.16 -4.44
C ILE A 15 2.27 -0.11 -5.84
N ALA A 16 1.68 -1.09 -6.54
CA ALA A 16 1.89 -1.32 -7.96
C ALA A 16 0.53 -1.34 -8.65
N LEU A 17 0.48 -0.86 -9.90
CA LEU A 17 -0.71 -0.92 -10.73
C LEU A 17 -0.79 -2.31 -11.39
N GLY A 18 -1.95 -2.96 -11.32
CA GLY A 18 -2.19 -4.25 -11.95
C GLY A 18 -3.17 -4.14 -13.12
N GLU A 19 -2.82 -4.70 -14.27
CA GLU A 19 -3.73 -4.86 -15.40
C GLU A 19 -4.07 -6.33 -15.63
N PHE A 20 -5.36 -6.61 -15.81
CA PHE A 20 -5.85 -7.93 -16.15
C PHE A 20 -5.69 -8.22 -17.65
N ARG A 21 -5.09 -9.36 -17.99
CA ARG A 21 -4.82 -9.83 -19.36
C ARG A 21 -5.38 -11.25 -19.52
N PRO A 22 -6.58 -11.41 -20.10
CA PRO A 22 -7.30 -12.68 -20.09
C PRO A 22 -6.60 -13.82 -20.87
N GLY A 23 -5.76 -13.48 -21.85
CA GLY A 23 -5.02 -14.46 -22.65
C GLY A 23 -3.60 -14.77 -22.14
N ALA A 24 -3.16 -14.14 -21.05
CA ALA A 24 -1.82 -14.36 -20.51
C ALA A 24 -1.80 -15.55 -19.53
N ASP A 25 -0.68 -16.28 -19.48
CA ASP A 25 -0.47 -17.38 -18.53
C ASP A 25 -0.58 -16.92 -17.06
N GLN A 26 0.05 -15.77 -16.74
CA GLN A 26 -0.24 -15.03 -15.51
C GLN A 26 -1.16 -13.86 -15.86
N PRO A 27 -2.42 -13.86 -15.43
CA PRO A 27 -3.44 -12.97 -15.99
C PRO A 27 -3.46 -11.58 -15.36
N VAL A 28 -2.60 -11.28 -14.39
CA VAL A 28 -2.43 -9.93 -13.84
C VAL A 28 -0.96 -9.55 -13.96
N TRP A 29 -0.69 -8.46 -14.66
CA TRP A 29 0.66 -7.93 -14.83
C TRP A 29 0.76 -6.66 -14.03
N PHE A 30 1.89 -6.48 -13.36
CA PHE A 30 2.12 -5.35 -12.47
C PHE A 30 3.11 -4.38 -13.10
N SER A 31 2.90 -3.09 -12.85
CA SER A 31 3.91 -2.06 -13.04
C SER A 31 5.06 -2.25 -12.05
N GLU A 32 6.11 -1.44 -12.21
CA GLU A 32 6.99 -1.13 -11.07
C GLU A 32 6.18 -0.58 -9.90
N SER A 33 6.70 -0.76 -8.69
CA SER A 33 6.05 -0.24 -7.49
C SER A 33 6.52 1.19 -7.18
N LYS A 34 5.70 1.96 -6.48
CA LYS A 34 6.10 3.24 -5.90
C LYS A 34 5.61 3.43 -4.48
N LEU A 35 6.27 4.35 -3.77
CA LEU A 35 6.00 4.62 -2.37
C LEU A 35 4.55 5.07 -2.19
N LEU A 36 3.79 4.33 -1.38
CA LEU A 36 2.39 4.63 -1.09
C LEU A 36 2.25 5.43 0.19
N MET A 37 2.93 4.98 1.26
CA MET A 37 2.88 5.64 2.56
C MET A 37 4.11 5.27 3.36
N ASP A 38 4.54 6.25 4.16
CA ASP A 38 5.56 6.09 5.16
C ASP A 38 5.25 7.03 6.33
N ASN A 39 5.79 6.72 7.50
CA ASN A 39 5.73 7.58 8.69
C ASN A 39 7.13 8.05 9.11
N ASP A 40 8.11 7.97 8.21
CA ASP A 40 9.52 8.34 8.41
C ASP A 40 10.21 7.65 9.59
N GLY A 41 9.58 6.60 10.14
CA GLY A 41 10.09 5.88 11.31
C GLY A 41 9.74 6.54 12.62
N VAL A 42 8.76 7.46 12.60
CA VAL A 42 8.28 8.12 13.81
C VAL A 42 7.46 7.12 14.64
N ARG A 43 8.06 6.65 15.73
CA ARG A 43 7.43 5.76 16.71
C ARG A 43 6.35 6.51 17.48
N LEU A 44 5.26 5.82 17.81
CA LEU A 44 4.17 6.40 18.61
C LEU A 44 3.60 5.43 19.65
N GLY A 45 3.27 6.00 20.81
CA GLY A 45 2.52 5.36 21.87
C GLY A 45 3.35 4.42 22.76
N PRO A 46 2.72 3.79 23.77
CA PRO A 46 3.43 3.01 24.80
C PRO A 46 4.18 1.78 24.28
N LEU A 47 3.84 1.31 23.08
CA LEU A 47 4.49 0.18 22.41
C LEU A 47 5.38 0.62 21.24
N GLU A 48 5.64 1.93 21.13
CA GLU A 48 6.52 2.55 20.14
C GLU A 48 6.31 2.01 18.71
N ARG A 49 5.05 1.92 18.31
CA ARG A 49 4.64 1.31 17.05
C ARG A 49 5.12 2.15 15.88
N LEU A 50 5.49 1.46 14.80
CA LEU A 50 6.10 2.03 13.59
C LEU A 50 5.33 1.64 12.31
N GLU A 51 4.32 0.80 12.44
CA GLU A 51 3.63 0.13 11.33
C GLU A 51 2.66 1.05 10.59
N CYS A 52 2.69 1.01 9.25
CA CYS A 52 1.71 1.64 8.35
C CYS A 52 1.19 0.63 7.32
N GLY A 53 0.02 0.87 6.74
CA GLY A 53 -0.56 0.03 5.68
C GLY A 53 -0.98 -1.40 6.07
N CYS A 54 -0.84 -1.79 7.34
CA CYS A 54 -1.28 -3.10 7.84
C CYS A 54 -2.81 -3.15 8.01
N TYR A 55 -3.42 -4.34 7.93
CA TYR A 55 -4.86 -4.56 8.14
C TYR A 55 -5.74 -3.65 7.28
N SER A 56 -5.41 -3.58 5.98
CA SER A 56 -6.05 -2.67 5.06
C SER A 56 -7.39 -3.19 4.53
N SER A 57 -8.29 -2.26 4.19
CA SER A 57 -9.46 -2.52 3.35
C SER A 57 -9.54 -1.47 2.25
N PHE A 58 -10.24 -1.78 1.16
CA PHE A 58 -10.39 -0.87 0.03
C PHE A 58 -11.87 -0.64 -0.26
N THR A 59 -12.23 0.62 -0.51
CA THR A 59 -13.60 0.98 -0.88
C THR A 59 -13.59 1.81 -2.16
N THR A 60 -14.46 1.44 -3.08
CA THR A 60 -14.75 2.23 -4.28
C THR A 60 -16.20 2.70 -4.20
N ARG A 61 -16.41 4.02 -4.16
CA ARG A 61 -17.76 4.61 -4.14
C ARG A 61 -17.80 5.94 -4.88
N GLY A 62 -18.62 6.01 -5.93
CA GLY A 62 -18.80 7.24 -6.71
C GLY A 62 -17.49 7.76 -7.31
N GLY A 63 -16.66 6.88 -7.87
CA GLY A 63 -15.34 7.21 -8.42
C GLY A 63 -14.24 7.44 -7.36
N ASN A 64 -14.57 7.42 -6.06
CA ASN A 64 -13.58 7.60 -5.00
C ASN A 64 -13.06 6.25 -4.53
N ASN A 65 -11.78 6.02 -4.77
CA ASN A 65 -11.01 4.87 -4.35
C ASN A 65 -10.24 5.21 -3.06
N VAL A 66 -10.52 4.52 -1.97
CA VAL A 66 -9.89 4.78 -0.67
C VAL A 66 -9.34 3.49 -0.08
N LEU A 67 -8.04 3.49 0.22
CA LEU A 67 -7.39 2.46 1.04
C LEU A 67 -7.45 2.89 2.50
N TRP A 68 -8.16 2.13 3.31
CA TRP A 68 -8.22 2.31 4.76
C TRP A 68 -7.15 1.49 5.44
N HIS A 69 -6.46 2.06 6.42
CA HIS A 69 -5.57 1.30 7.29
C HIS A 69 -5.44 1.94 8.68
N PRO A 70 -5.18 1.16 9.73
CA PRO A 70 -4.62 1.69 10.96
C PRO A 70 -3.20 2.23 10.75
N ASP A 71 -2.92 3.47 11.13
CA ASP A 71 -1.57 3.97 11.34
C ASP A 71 -1.15 3.70 12.78
N ARG A 72 -0.07 2.91 12.94
CA ARG A 72 0.49 2.49 14.23
C ARG A 72 -0.52 1.88 15.20
N LYS A 73 -1.66 1.39 14.68
CA LYS A 73 -2.83 0.90 15.44
C LYS A 73 -3.45 1.95 16.38
N PHE A 74 -3.22 3.23 16.12
CA PHE A 74 -3.83 4.36 16.86
C PHE A 74 -4.91 5.05 16.06
N PHE A 75 -4.64 5.34 14.79
CA PHE A 75 -5.53 6.12 13.94
C PHE A 75 -6.05 5.26 12.81
N LEU A 76 -7.35 5.30 12.53
CA LEU A 76 -7.88 4.80 11.27
C LEU A 76 -7.74 5.91 10.22
N LEU A 77 -6.87 5.71 9.24
CA LEU A 77 -6.64 6.65 8.15
C LEU A 77 -7.20 6.09 6.84
N GLY A 78 -7.63 6.99 5.96
CA GLY A 78 -8.03 6.68 4.59
C GLY A 78 -7.14 7.42 3.61
N LYS A 79 -6.37 6.68 2.80
CA LYS A 79 -5.61 7.27 1.70
C LYS A 79 -6.43 7.16 0.41
N GLN A 80 -6.73 8.30 -0.19
CA GLN A 80 -7.31 8.35 -1.53
C GLN A 80 -6.26 7.88 -2.56
N ILE A 81 -6.69 6.99 -3.44
CA ILE A 81 -5.92 6.50 -4.58
C ILE A 81 -6.54 7.10 -5.84
N THR A 82 -5.92 8.18 -6.33
CA THR A 82 -6.41 8.92 -7.51
C THR A 82 -5.71 8.44 -8.77
N ASP A 83 -6.33 8.68 -9.93
CA ASP A 83 -5.70 8.42 -11.23
C ASP A 83 -4.41 9.22 -11.39
N ASP A 84 -4.41 10.50 -10.96
CA ASP A 84 -3.20 11.34 -10.92
C ASP A 84 -2.09 10.71 -10.06
N PHE A 85 -2.44 10.08 -8.94
CA PHE A 85 -1.48 9.37 -8.11
C PHE A 85 -0.98 8.09 -8.79
N LEU A 86 -1.63 7.54 -9.81
CA LEU A 86 -1.19 6.34 -10.52
C LEU A 86 -0.59 6.64 -11.90
N ALA A 87 -0.63 7.90 -12.35
CA ALA A 87 -0.38 8.29 -13.73
C ALA A 87 1.03 8.00 -14.28
N ASP A 88 2.03 7.85 -13.40
CA ASP A 88 3.42 7.51 -13.73
C ASP A 88 3.70 6.00 -13.71
N LEU A 89 2.73 5.16 -13.32
CA LEU A 89 2.86 3.71 -13.32
C LEU A 89 2.39 3.13 -14.65
N SER A 90 3.27 2.42 -15.35
CA SER A 90 2.96 1.72 -16.59
C SER A 90 3.11 0.21 -16.41
N VAL A 91 2.08 -0.56 -16.75
CA VAL A 91 2.17 -2.02 -16.79
C VAL A 91 2.85 -2.43 -18.10
N PRO A 92 3.90 -3.29 -18.06
CA PRO A 92 4.66 -3.65 -19.26
C PRO A 92 3.80 -4.36 -20.31
N THR A 93 4.08 -4.17 -21.59
CA THR A 93 3.34 -4.82 -22.70
C THR A 93 3.83 -6.23 -23.00
N THR A 94 5.03 -6.59 -22.55
CA THR A 94 5.65 -7.92 -22.69
C THR A 94 6.22 -8.37 -21.34
N ARG A 95 6.31 -9.69 -21.12
CA ARG A 95 6.87 -10.28 -19.91
C ARG A 95 8.22 -10.92 -20.17
#